data_AF-A0A927CSS1-F1
#
_entry.id   AF-A0A927CSS1-F1
#
_cell.length_a   1.000
_cell.length_b   1.000
_cell.length_c   1.000
_cell.angle_alpha   90.00
_cell.angle_beta   90.00
_cell.angle_gamma   90.00
#
_symmetry.space_group_name_H-M   'P 1'
#
loop_
_entity.id
_entity.type
_entity.pdbx_description
1 polymer ?
#
loop_
_entity_poly.entity_id
_entity_poly.type
_entity_poly.pdbx_seq_one_letter_code
_entity_poly.pdbx_strand_id
1 'polypeptide(L)'
;MSRKEKGINPSLIAVMTGVEPPLDETPTVATLPGQAAFMISKRIKKIAPAYRANKQRLRCKQCGHAAVYDIGMTVFNGAGWIDVVENFNSDTDFDVKGKLIENAQFTGYIRCTACNGAGEWEFTSPLFSLGLMGRVKRAKSEPEAGFMLGRMQLYDGTTPQWVSEGEERFLERLRNDPSDSQLWNKLGNLYLKGGRPELAAAVFEHAIKVDASHVESHYSLADMLLQIGELELAAGHFRQTLVYARAYTRLDALKLRNFLADSLCKLMDIHRDTKE
;
A
#
# COMPACT_ATOMS: atom_id res chain seq x y z
N MET A 1 24.82 -3.96 11.77
CA MET A 1 24.11 -5.22 11.43
C MET A 1 22.88 -4.86 10.62
N SER A 2 22.90 -5.23 9.34
CA SER A 2 21.88 -4.92 8.34
C SER A 2 20.48 -5.33 8.83
N ARG A 3 19.54 -4.37 8.91
CA ARG A 3 18.11 -4.67 8.98
C ARG A 3 17.80 -5.43 7.69
N LYS A 4 17.79 -6.78 7.75
CA LYS A 4 17.35 -7.59 6.61
C LYS A 4 15.98 -7.05 6.21
N GLU A 5 15.90 -6.48 5.00
CA GLU A 5 14.70 -5.95 4.35
C GLU A 5 13.75 -7.12 4.03
N LYS A 6 13.25 -7.78 5.08
CA LYS A 6 12.36 -8.93 4.95
C LYS A 6 10.94 -8.41 4.78
N GLY A 7 10.26 -8.90 3.75
CA GLY A 7 8.88 -8.55 3.47
C GLY A 7 8.66 -8.08 2.04
N ILE A 8 9.32 -8.69 1.06
CA ILE A 8 8.92 -8.59 -0.35
C ILE A 8 8.41 -9.96 -0.74
N ASN A 9 7.22 -10.01 -1.33
CA ASN A 9 6.62 -11.26 -1.76
C ASN A 9 7.41 -11.85 -2.94
N PRO A 10 7.94 -13.09 -2.87
CA PRO A 10 8.70 -13.68 -3.97
C PRO A 10 7.85 -13.85 -5.23
N SER A 11 6.53 -14.07 -5.07
CA SER A 11 5.62 -14.12 -6.20
C SER A 11 5.50 -12.80 -6.95
N LEU A 12 5.81 -11.65 -6.33
CA LEU A 12 5.87 -10.38 -7.05
C LEU A 12 6.96 -10.45 -8.14
N ILE A 13 8.15 -10.93 -7.78
CA ILE A 13 9.27 -11.08 -8.71
C ILE A 13 8.94 -12.11 -9.78
N ALA A 14 8.36 -13.24 -9.38
CA ALA A 14 7.96 -14.28 -10.32
C ALA A 14 6.99 -13.76 -11.39
N VAL A 15 5.96 -13.02 -10.98
CA VAL A 15 4.98 -12.46 -11.91
C VAL A 15 5.60 -11.36 -12.79
N MET A 16 6.47 -10.52 -12.25
CA MET A 16 7.11 -9.44 -13.02
C MET A 16 8.17 -9.93 -14.02
N THR A 17 8.81 -11.08 -13.75
CA THR A 17 9.96 -11.57 -14.54
C THR A 17 9.65 -12.83 -15.33
N GLY A 18 8.59 -13.55 -14.98
CA GLY A 18 8.30 -14.90 -15.48
C GLY A 18 9.22 -15.98 -14.91
N VAL A 19 10.08 -15.65 -13.94
CA VAL A 19 11.07 -16.56 -13.35
C VAL A 19 10.80 -16.72 -11.86
N GLU A 20 10.56 -17.95 -11.42
CA GLU A 20 10.35 -18.23 -10.00
C GLU A 20 11.68 -18.00 -9.23
N PRO A 21 11.70 -17.16 -8.19
CA PRO A 21 12.91 -16.93 -7.41
C PRO A 21 13.31 -18.20 -6.63
N PRO A 22 14.61 -18.39 -6.33
CA PRO A 22 15.08 -19.50 -5.50
C PRO A 22 14.36 -19.53 -4.15
N LEU A 23 13.96 -20.73 -3.69
CA LEU A 23 13.18 -20.92 -2.46
C LEU A 23 13.90 -20.48 -1.19
N ASP A 24 15.23 -20.46 -1.20
CA ASP A 24 16.11 -20.13 -0.08
C ASP A 24 16.53 -18.65 -0.04
N GLU A 25 16.31 -17.90 -1.12
CA GLU A 25 16.64 -16.48 -1.19
C GLU A 25 15.46 -15.62 -0.71
N THR A 26 15.75 -14.71 0.23
CA THR A 26 14.77 -13.70 0.63
C THR A 26 14.88 -12.49 -0.32
N PRO A 27 13.83 -12.16 -1.07
CA PRO A 27 13.83 -11.00 -1.95
C PRO A 27 14.18 -9.70 -1.23
N THR A 28 14.91 -8.83 -1.92
CA THR A 28 15.27 -7.47 -1.47
C THR A 28 14.91 -6.44 -2.54
N VAL A 29 15.05 -5.15 -2.25
CA VAL A 29 14.78 -4.13 -3.28
C VAL A 29 15.70 -4.32 -4.50
N ALA A 30 16.91 -4.82 -4.30
CA ALA A 30 17.86 -5.08 -5.38
C ALA A 30 17.43 -6.23 -6.31
N THR A 31 16.54 -7.11 -5.86
CA THR A 31 16.00 -8.20 -6.69
C THR A 31 14.77 -7.80 -7.50
N LEU A 32 14.20 -6.62 -7.27
CA LEU A 32 13.09 -6.10 -8.07
C LEU A 32 13.60 -5.62 -9.44
N PRO A 33 12.87 -5.91 -10.53
CA PRO A 33 13.23 -5.40 -11.84
C PRO A 33 12.99 -3.89 -11.93
N GLY A 34 13.78 -3.23 -12.80
CA GLY A 34 13.72 -1.78 -12.98
C GLY A 34 14.68 -1.02 -12.06
N GLN A 35 14.65 0.31 -12.14
CA GLN A 35 15.54 1.18 -11.35
C GLN A 35 14.79 2.03 -10.33
N ALA A 36 13.49 2.24 -10.53
CA ALA A 36 12.70 3.15 -9.71
C ALA A 36 12.67 2.71 -8.25
N ALA A 37 12.43 1.43 -7.99
CA ALA A 37 12.39 0.86 -6.64
C ALA A 37 13.66 1.15 -5.83
N PHE A 38 14.83 1.00 -6.47
CA PHE A 38 16.13 1.25 -5.84
C PHE A 38 16.39 2.73 -5.57
N MET A 39 15.99 3.62 -6.49
CA MET A 39 16.09 5.07 -6.27
C MET A 39 15.21 5.50 -5.09
N ILE A 40 13.96 5.01 -5.05
CA ILE A 40 13.03 5.28 -3.96
C ILE A 40 13.56 4.74 -2.64
N SER A 41 14.05 3.50 -2.58
CA SER A 41 14.49 2.89 -1.31
C SER A 41 15.64 3.66 -0.65
N LYS A 42 16.58 4.19 -1.44
CA LYS A 42 17.70 5.01 -0.94
C LYS A 42 17.25 6.30 -0.27
N ARG A 43 16.12 6.88 -0.69
CA ARG A 43 15.63 8.19 -0.24
C ARG A 43 14.23 8.10 0.36
N ILE A 44 13.81 6.91 0.79
CA ILE A 44 12.46 6.61 1.26
C ILE A 44 12.00 7.54 2.39
N LYS A 45 12.94 8.04 3.21
CA LYS A 45 12.66 9.00 4.29
C LYS A 45 12.12 10.36 3.82
N LYS A 46 12.32 10.72 2.55
CA LYS A 46 11.76 11.94 1.95
C LYS A 46 10.27 11.77 1.58
N ILE A 47 9.82 10.54 1.41
CA ILE A 47 8.42 10.23 1.14
C ILE A 47 7.69 10.20 2.48
N ALA A 48 6.77 11.14 2.66
CA ALA A 48 5.96 11.18 3.86
C ALA A 48 5.07 9.93 3.92
N PRO A 49 5.05 9.18 5.04
CA PRO A 49 4.14 8.05 5.17
C PRO A 49 2.70 8.57 5.17
N ALA A 50 1.79 7.84 4.53
CA ALA A 50 0.37 8.23 4.47
C ALA A 50 -0.26 8.39 5.85
N TYR A 51 0.24 7.66 6.86
CA TYR A 51 -0.26 7.67 8.22
C TYR A 51 0.89 7.59 9.23
N ARG A 52 0.61 8.01 10.47
CA ARG A 52 1.53 7.82 11.59
C ARG A 52 1.74 6.33 11.86
N ALA A 53 2.98 5.95 12.16
CA ALA A 53 3.35 4.58 12.50
C ALA A 53 2.51 4.04 13.68
N ASN A 54 1.94 2.85 13.50
CA ASN A 54 1.12 2.16 14.48
C ASN A 54 1.72 0.77 14.75
N LYS A 55 2.67 0.72 15.68
CA LYS A 55 3.46 -0.48 15.94
C LYS A 55 2.74 -1.41 16.92
N GLN A 56 2.47 -2.64 16.49
CA GLN A 56 1.84 -3.67 17.30
C GLN A 56 2.69 -4.94 17.29
N ARG A 57 2.71 -5.65 18.42
CA ARG A 57 3.30 -7.00 18.48
C ARG A 57 2.27 -8.00 17.96
N LEU A 58 2.62 -8.69 16.89
CA LEU A 58 1.78 -9.69 16.24
C LEU A 58 2.49 -11.03 16.22
N ARG A 59 1.71 -12.11 16.31
CA ARG A 59 2.16 -13.48 16.05
C ARG A 59 1.62 -13.93 14.70
N CYS A 60 2.51 -14.45 13.87
CA CYS A 60 2.13 -15.09 12.62
C CYS A 60 1.51 -16.46 12.93
N LYS A 61 0.25 -16.70 12.56
CA LYS A 61 -0.41 -17.99 12.81
C LYS A 61 0.21 -19.15 12.01
N GLN A 62 0.86 -18.86 10.89
CA GLN A 62 1.47 -19.88 10.04
C GLN A 62 2.72 -20.54 10.65
N CYS A 63 3.60 -19.76 11.29
CA CYS A 63 4.87 -20.27 11.83
C CYS A 63 5.07 -20.01 13.33
N GLY A 64 4.11 -19.34 14.00
CA GLY A 64 4.19 -18.98 15.41
C GLY A 64 5.17 -17.86 15.76
N HIS A 65 5.93 -17.34 14.78
CA HIS A 65 6.89 -16.25 15.00
C HIS A 65 6.18 -14.95 15.41
N ALA A 66 6.67 -14.31 16.47
CA ALA A 66 6.13 -13.06 16.98
C ALA A 66 7.15 -11.93 16.89
N ALA A 67 6.75 -10.81 16.29
CA ALA A 67 7.58 -9.61 16.13
C ALA A 67 6.71 -8.34 16.18
N VAL A 68 7.35 -7.18 16.15
CA VAL A 68 6.66 -5.88 16.09
C VAL A 68 6.52 -5.46 14.64
N TYR A 69 5.29 -5.17 14.22
CA TYR A 69 4.94 -4.74 12.87
C TYR A 69 4.22 -3.40 12.92
N ASP A 70 4.33 -2.62 11.84
CA ASP A 70 3.50 -1.43 11.66
C ASP A 70 2.21 -1.82 10.95
N ILE A 71 1.08 -1.75 11.66
CA ILE A 71 -0.23 -2.13 11.12
C ILE A 71 -0.90 -0.97 10.37
N GLY A 72 -0.24 0.19 10.30
CA GLY A 72 -0.78 1.39 9.66
C GLY A 72 -2.06 1.89 10.34
N MET A 73 -2.89 2.57 9.55
CA MET A 73 -4.22 3.00 9.97
C MET A 73 -5.16 1.80 10.10
N THR A 74 -5.94 1.80 11.18
CA THR A 74 -7.06 0.88 11.37
C THR A 74 -8.30 1.42 10.68
N VAL A 75 -8.86 0.65 9.76
CA VAL A 75 -10.11 0.94 9.06
C VAL A 75 -11.19 0.05 9.64
N PHE A 76 -12.30 0.64 10.09
CA PHE A 76 -13.35 -0.09 10.77
C PHE A 76 -14.67 -0.01 10.00
N ASN A 77 -15.22 -1.16 9.65
CA ASN A 77 -16.46 -1.30 8.90
C ASN A 77 -17.67 -1.08 9.83
N GLY A 78 -17.95 0.19 10.12
CA GLY A 78 -18.74 0.61 11.28
C GLY A 78 -20.27 0.61 11.16
N ALA A 79 -20.88 0.26 10.03
CA ALA A 79 -22.31 0.53 9.81
C ALA A 79 -23.29 -0.20 10.78
N GLY A 80 -22.84 -1.18 11.55
CA GLY A 80 -23.63 -1.78 12.66
C GLY A 80 -22.86 -2.00 13.97
N TRP A 81 -21.54 -1.80 13.98
CA TRP A 81 -20.69 -2.06 15.14
C TRP A 81 -20.50 -0.84 16.04
N ILE A 82 -20.72 0.37 15.53
CA ILE A 82 -20.68 1.58 16.36
C ILE A 82 -21.70 1.45 17.49
N ASP A 83 -22.92 1.00 17.19
CA ASP A 83 -23.98 0.80 18.18
C ASP A 83 -23.61 -0.29 19.20
N VAL A 84 -22.95 -1.36 18.77
CA VAL A 84 -22.46 -2.43 19.67
C VAL A 84 -21.37 -1.91 20.61
N VAL A 85 -20.46 -1.07 20.12
CA VAL A 85 -19.39 -0.49 20.94
C VAL A 85 -19.91 0.59 21.89
N GLU A 86 -20.88 1.39 21.45
CA GLU A 86 -21.54 2.41 22.27
C GLU A 86 -22.33 1.78 23.43
N ASN A 87 -23.01 0.65 23.18
CA ASN A 87 -23.84 -0.05 24.17
C ASN A 87 -23.14 -1.23 24.87
N PHE A 88 -21.84 -1.40 24.67
CA PHE A 88 -21.08 -2.52 25.24
C PHE A 88 -21.22 -2.60 26.77
N ASN A 89 -21.64 -3.77 27.24
CA ASN A 89 -21.70 -4.09 28.67
C ASN A 89 -20.66 -5.16 29.01
N SER A 90 -19.69 -4.81 29.86
CA SER A 90 -18.59 -5.69 30.27
C SER A 90 -19.06 -7.00 30.92
N ASP A 91 -20.29 -7.04 31.44
CA ASP A 91 -20.83 -8.18 32.18
C ASP A 91 -21.54 -9.21 31.29
N THR A 92 -21.94 -8.82 30.07
CA THR A 92 -22.74 -9.68 29.17
C THR A 92 -22.09 -9.95 27.81
N ASP A 93 -21.10 -9.15 27.40
CA ASP A 93 -20.52 -9.19 26.05
C ASP A 93 -19.13 -9.85 26.02
N PHE A 94 -19.11 -11.17 26.22
CA PHE A 94 -17.87 -11.96 26.43
C PHE A 94 -16.89 -12.00 25.25
N ASP A 95 -17.32 -11.80 24.00
CA ASP A 95 -16.46 -11.91 22.79
C ASP A 95 -16.46 -10.64 21.91
N VAL A 96 -16.58 -9.46 22.51
CA VAL A 96 -16.51 -8.22 21.72
C VAL A 96 -15.10 -7.93 21.23
N LYS A 97 -14.06 -8.43 21.92
CA LYS A 97 -12.66 -8.24 21.52
C LYS A 97 -12.31 -8.99 20.22
N GLY A 98 -12.72 -10.26 20.10
CA GLY A 98 -12.48 -11.05 18.89
C GLY A 98 -13.20 -10.44 17.69
N LYS A 99 -14.49 -10.17 17.86
CA LYS A 99 -15.31 -9.57 16.81
C LYS A 99 -14.85 -8.17 16.39
N LEU A 100 -14.30 -7.36 17.29
CA LEU A 100 -13.70 -6.06 16.94
C LEU A 100 -12.52 -6.21 15.98
N ILE A 101 -11.64 -7.19 16.22
CA ILE A 101 -10.46 -7.41 15.37
C ILE A 101 -10.87 -8.00 14.03
N GLU A 102 -11.83 -8.94 14.01
CA GLU A 102 -12.36 -9.54 12.78
C GLU A 102 -13.03 -8.52 11.85
N ASN A 103 -13.62 -7.47 12.41
CA ASN A 103 -14.28 -6.39 11.63
C ASN A 103 -13.37 -5.19 11.35
N ALA A 104 -12.11 -5.26 11.78
CA ALA A 104 -11.10 -4.25 11.50
C ALA A 104 -10.23 -4.67 10.31
N GLN A 105 -9.91 -3.71 9.47
CA GLN A 105 -8.94 -3.82 8.39
C GLN A 105 -7.74 -2.90 8.70
N PHE A 106 -6.59 -3.22 8.12
CA PHE A 106 -5.33 -2.57 8.43
C PHE A 106 -4.59 -2.21 7.15
N THR A 107 -4.16 -0.96 7.07
CA THR A 107 -3.44 -0.43 5.90
C THR A 107 -1.95 -0.75 5.92
N GLY A 108 -1.40 -1.29 7.01
CA GLY A 108 -0.01 -1.73 7.04
C GLY A 108 0.23 -2.91 6.10
N TYR A 109 1.22 -2.78 5.23
CA TYR A 109 1.75 -3.94 4.51
C TYR A 109 2.69 -4.73 5.42
N ILE A 110 2.31 -5.96 5.77
CA ILE A 110 3.04 -6.80 6.71
C ILE A 110 3.18 -8.23 6.18
N ARG A 111 4.42 -8.71 6.13
CA ARG A 111 4.74 -10.12 5.88
C ARG A 111 5.61 -10.63 7.01
N CYS A 112 5.46 -11.90 7.38
CA CYS A 112 6.19 -12.47 8.50
C CYS A 112 7.70 -12.37 8.28
N THR A 113 8.43 -11.82 9.24
CA THR A 113 9.90 -11.70 9.17
C THR A 113 10.64 -13.05 9.25
N ALA A 114 9.94 -14.13 9.56
CA ALA A 114 10.46 -15.50 9.56
C ALA A 114 10.10 -16.25 8.26
N CYS A 115 8.81 -16.45 7.98
CA CYS A 115 8.36 -17.26 6.83
C CYS A 115 7.92 -16.45 5.59
N ASN A 116 7.92 -15.12 5.66
CA ASN A 116 7.45 -14.22 4.61
C ASN A 116 6.00 -14.44 4.15
N GLY A 117 5.17 -15.15 4.93
CA GLY A 117 3.74 -15.27 4.65
C GLY A 117 3.01 -13.95 4.91
N ALA A 118 1.95 -13.67 4.13
CA ALA A 118 0.97 -12.62 4.46
C ALA A 118 0.04 -13.01 5.61
N GLY A 119 0.20 -14.24 6.13
CA GLY A 119 -0.81 -15.04 6.79
C GLY A 119 -1.52 -14.42 7.98
N GLU A 120 -2.63 -15.05 8.36
CA GLU A 120 -3.47 -14.61 9.47
C GLU A 120 -2.66 -14.21 10.70
N TRP A 121 -2.93 -13.01 11.20
CA TRP A 121 -2.20 -12.39 12.29
C TRP A 121 -2.99 -12.53 13.59
N GLU A 122 -2.28 -12.84 14.67
CA GLU A 122 -2.82 -12.82 16.01
C GLU A 122 -2.21 -11.64 16.79
N PHE A 123 -3.07 -10.81 17.37
CA PHE A 123 -2.65 -9.76 18.28
C PHE A 123 -2.28 -10.38 19.64
N THR A 124 -1.02 -10.24 20.04
CA THR A 124 -0.56 -10.86 21.30
C THR A 124 -0.85 -10.01 22.54
N SER A 125 -1.29 -8.76 22.37
CA SER A 125 -1.48 -7.79 23.45
C SER A 125 -2.97 -7.49 23.66
N PRO A 126 -3.55 -7.83 24.83
CA PRO A 126 -4.93 -7.47 25.17
C PRO A 126 -5.17 -5.96 25.18
N LEU A 127 -4.13 -5.16 25.44
CA LEU A 127 -4.22 -3.70 25.47
C LEU A 127 -4.60 -3.12 24.10
N PHE A 128 -4.26 -3.78 23.00
CA PHE A 128 -4.64 -3.31 21.67
C PHE A 128 -6.16 -3.32 21.48
N SER A 129 -6.83 -4.43 21.81
CA SER A 129 -8.29 -4.55 21.71
C SER A 129 -9.04 -3.53 22.59
N LEU A 130 -8.55 -3.29 23.81
CA LEU A 130 -9.11 -2.28 24.72
C LEU A 130 -8.90 -0.87 24.16
N GLY A 131 -7.71 -0.58 23.63
CA GLY A 131 -7.41 0.69 22.97
C GLY A 131 -8.25 0.92 21.71
N LEU A 132 -8.51 -0.12 20.92
CA LEU A 132 -9.33 -0.06 19.71
C LEU A 132 -10.76 0.36 20.05
N MET A 133 -11.34 -0.21 21.11
CA MET A 133 -12.69 0.15 21.56
C MET A 133 -12.79 1.64 21.94
N GLY A 134 -11.80 2.15 22.68
CA GLY A 134 -11.73 3.58 23.02
C GLY A 134 -11.49 4.50 21.82
N ARG A 135 -10.89 4.00 20.73
CA ARG A 135 -10.74 4.73 19.46
C ARG A 135 -12.06 4.75 18.68
N VAL A 136 -12.77 3.63 18.59
CA VAL A 136 -14.09 3.57 17.94
C VAL A 136 -15.06 4.56 18.58
N LYS A 137 -15.11 4.63 19.93
CA LYS A 137 -15.94 5.62 20.65
C LYS A 137 -15.59 7.07 20.32
N ARG A 138 -14.31 7.35 20.02
CA ARG A 138 -13.80 8.69 19.66
C ARG A 138 -13.77 8.95 18.15
N ALA A 139 -14.12 7.97 17.33
CA ALA A 139 -14.05 8.08 15.87
C ALA A 139 -14.96 9.17 15.29
N LYS A 140 -16.03 9.52 16.01
CA LYS A 140 -16.91 10.63 15.64
C LYS A 140 -16.27 12.01 15.86
N SER A 141 -15.18 12.11 16.64
CA SER A 141 -14.58 13.39 17.07
C SER A 141 -13.10 13.59 16.67
N GLU A 142 -12.35 12.55 16.29
CA GLU A 142 -10.90 12.66 15.98
C GLU A 142 -10.47 11.83 14.74
N PRO A 143 -10.44 12.42 13.53
CA PRO A 143 -9.97 11.74 12.31
C PRO A 143 -8.46 11.43 12.28
N GLU A 144 -7.65 12.14 13.06
CA GLU A 144 -6.17 12.04 13.02
C GLU A 144 -5.59 10.89 13.88
N ALA A 145 -6.42 10.11 14.58
CA ALA A 145 -5.99 9.11 15.56
C ALA A 145 -5.60 7.74 14.98
N GLY A 146 -5.18 7.67 13.71
CA GLY A 146 -4.84 6.40 13.04
C GLY A 146 -6.03 5.44 12.90
N PHE A 147 -7.23 6.01 12.81
CA PHE A 147 -8.50 5.31 12.76
C PHE A 147 -9.41 5.93 11.70
N MET A 148 -10.09 5.11 10.91
CA MET A 148 -11.03 5.55 9.87
C MET A 148 -12.28 4.68 9.88
N LEU A 149 -13.47 5.31 9.85
CA LEU A 149 -14.71 4.60 9.54
C LEU A 149 -14.81 4.39 8.03
N GLY A 150 -15.00 3.15 7.62
CA GLY A 150 -15.11 2.81 6.20
C GLY A 150 -14.72 1.37 5.95
N ARG A 151 -14.37 1.09 4.70
CA ARG A 151 -14.00 -0.25 4.26
C ARG A 151 -12.90 -0.15 3.21
N MET A 152 -11.83 -0.91 3.42
CA MET A 152 -10.84 -1.17 2.39
C MET A 152 -11.41 -2.24 1.46
N GLN A 153 -11.73 -1.84 0.23
CA GLN A 153 -12.28 -2.72 -0.79
C GLN A 153 -11.40 -2.66 -2.04
N LEU A 154 -11.11 -3.83 -2.62
CA LEU A 154 -10.41 -3.94 -3.89
C LEU A 154 -11.39 -3.77 -5.06
N TYR A 155 -10.84 -3.68 -6.27
CA TYR A 155 -11.61 -3.47 -7.50
C TYR A 155 -12.63 -4.57 -7.82
N ASP A 156 -12.41 -5.79 -7.32
CA ASP A 156 -13.29 -6.95 -7.51
C ASP A 156 -14.34 -7.08 -6.39
N GLY A 157 -14.44 -6.06 -5.51
CA GLY A 157 -15.38 -6.02 -4.40
C GLY A 157 -14.90 -6.73 -3.13
N THR A 158 -13.73 -7.39 -3.17
CA THR A 158 -13.18 -8.11 -2.02
C THR A 158 -12.65 -7.16 -0.96
N THR A 159 -12.66 -7.60 0.29
CA THR A 159 -12.37 -6.77 1.47
C THR A 159 -11.26 -7.43 2.29
N PRO A 160 -10.00 -7.35 1.85
CA PRO A 160 -8.90 -7.96 2.58
C PRO A 160 -8.75 -7.31 3.95
N GLN A 161 -8.37 -8.11 4.95
CA GLN A 161 -8.09 -7.57 6.28
C GLN A 161 -6.77 -6.80 6.27
N TRP A 162 -5.79 -7.25 5.49
CA TRP A 162 -4.45 -6.67 5.39
C TRP A 162 -4.08 -6.33 3.95
N VAL A 163 -3.22 -5.32 3.76
CA VAL A 163 -2.69 -4.97 2.43
C VAL A 163 -1.95 -6.15 1.79
N SER A 164 -1.25 -6.97 2.57
CA SER A 164 -0.53 -8.14 2.05
C SER A 164 -1.45 -9.27 1.55
N GLU A 165 -2.68 -9.38 2.05
CA GLU A 165 -3.69 -10.27 1.47
C GLU A 165 -4.20 -9.70 0.14
N GLY A 166 -4.39 -8.38 0.07
CA GLY A 166 -4.73 -7.68 -1.16
C GLY A 166 -3.66 -7.86 -2.25
N GLU A 167 -2.38 -7.82 -1.86
CA GLU A 167 -1.25 -8.14 -2.75
C GLU A 167 -1.37 -9.56 -3.30
N GLU A 168 -1.60 -10.57 -2.46
CA GLU A 168 -1.69 -11.96 -2.92
C GLU A 168 -2.82 -12.16 -3.93
N ARG A 169 -3.96 -11.50 -3.73
CA ARG A 169 -5.08 -11.51 -4.67
C ARG A 169 -4.76 -10.83 -5.99
N PHE A 170 -4.07 -9.68 -5.96
CA PHE A 170 -3.62 -9.02 -7.19
C PHE A 170 -2.62 -9.89 -7.95
N LEU A 171 -1.64 -10.49 -7.25
CA LEU A 171 -0.64 -11.35 -7.86
C LEU A 171 -1.23 -12.62 -8.46
N GLU A 172 -2.23 -13.24 -7.82
CA GLU A 172 -2.95 -14.38 -8.40
C GLU A 172 -3.61 -14.03 -9.75
N ARG A 173 -4.22 -12.86 -9.84
CA ARG A 173 -4.84 -12.38 -11.07
C ARG A 173 -3.80 -12.04 -12.14
N LEU A 174 -2.72 -11.36 -11.75
CA LEU A 174 -1.60 -11.02 -12.63
C LEU A 174 -0.82 -12.25 -13.11
N ARG A 175 -0.83 -13.38 -12.38
CA ARG A 175 -0.29 -14.64 -12.91
C ARG A 175 -1.06 -15.12 -14.16
N ASN A 176 -2.36 -14.88 -14.21
CA ASN A 176 -3.20 -15.28 -15.33
C ASN A 176 -3.13 -14.28 -16.49
N ASP A 177 -3.03 -12.98 -16.18
CA ASP A 177 -2.81 -11.93 -17.18
C ASP A 177 -1.71 -10.96 -16.71
N PRO A 178 -0.43 -11.27 -16.98
CA PRO A 178 0.69 -10.39 -16.64
C PRO A 178 0.70 -9.09 -17.44
N SER A 179 -0.13 -8.98 -18.48
CA SER A 179 -0.19 -7.80 -19.37
C SER A 179 -1.25 -6.77 -18.95
N ASP A 180 -1.96 -7.01 -17.84
CA ASP A 180 -2.94 -6.06 -17.31
C ASP A 180 -2.24 -4.88 -16.58
N SER A 181 -1.90 -3.83 -17.34
CA SER A 181 -1.29 -2.60 -16.82
C SER A 181 -2.15 -1.88 -15.77
N GLN A 182 -3.48 -2.01 -15.85
CA GLN A 182 -4.41 -1.45 -14.87
C GLN A 182 -4.34 -2.17 -13.54
N LEU A 183 -4.16 -3.49 -13.57
CA LEU A 183 -4.01 -4.26 -12.37
C LEU A 183 -2.67 -4.02 -11.68
N TRP A 184 -1.59 -3.84 -12.46
CA TRP A 184 -0.30 -3.38 -11.94
C TRP A 184 -0.39 -2.01 -11.27
N ASN A 185 -1.10 -1.05 -11.87
CA ASN A 185 -1.33 0.27 -11.27
C ASN A 185 -2.11 0.15 -9.94
N LYS A 186 -3.17 -0.66 -9.91
CA LYS A 186 -3.95 -0.91 -8.68
C LYS A 186 -3.09 -1.52 -7.57
N LEU A 187 -2.19 -2.44 -7.91
CA LEU A 187 -1.22 -3.01 -6.97
C LEU A 187 -0.24 -1.94 -6.45
N GLY A 188 0.22 -1.03 -7.32
CA GLY A 188 1.07 0.10 -6.90
C GLY A 188 0.36 1.03 -5.91
N ASN A 189 -0.89 1.37 -6.18
CA ASN A 189 -1.72 2.15 -5.26
C ASN A 189 -1.95 1.44 -3.92
N LEU A 190 -2.11 0.11 -3.95
CA LEU A 190 -2.21 -0.71 -2.74
C LEU A 190 -0.91 -0.65 -1.93
N TYR A 191 0.26 -0.75 -2.56
CA TYR A 191 1.56 -0.61 -1.87
C TYR A 191 1.78 0.78 -1.28
N LEU A 192 1.38 1.85 -1.97
CA LEU A 192 1.46 3.21 -1.42
C LEU A 192 0.64 3.34 -0.15
N LYS A 193 -0.62 2.86 -0.16
CA LYS A 193 -1.45 2.78 1.06
C LYS A 193 -0.82 1.90 2.14
N GLY A 194 -0.13 0.85 1.69
CA GLY A 194 0.71 -0.07 2.47
C GLY A 194 1.92 0.55 3.16
N GLY A 195 2.29 1.78 2.82
CA GLY A 195 3.54 2.41 3.27
C GLY A 195 4.80 1.81 2.63
N ARG A 196 4.68 1.20 1.44
CA ARG A 196 5.77 0.55 0.69
C ARG A 196 6.03 1.23 -0.66
N PRO A 197 6.50 2.48 -0.67
CA PRO A 197 6.71 3.22 -1.90
C PRO A 197 7.73 2.57 -2.84
N GLU A 198 8.75 1.88 -2.32
CA GLU A 198 9.72 1.16 -3.15
C GLU A 198 9.07 0.02 -3.96
N LEU A 199 8.08 -0.68 -3.38
CA LEU A 199 7.31 -1.70 -4.10
C LEU A 199 6.35 -1.06 -5.11
N ALA A 200 5.72 0.06 -4.73
CA ALA A 200 4.85 0.81 -5.62
C ALA A 200 5.59 1.29 -6.88
N ALA A 201 6.79 1.85 -6.72
CA ALA A 201 7.63 2.28 -7.84
C ALA A 201 7.96 1.12 -8.79
N ALA A 202 8.32 -0.06 -8.27
CA ALA A 202 8.60 -1.23 -9.08
C ALA A 202 7.42 -1.62 -9.97
N VAL A 203 6.20 -1.65 -9.41
CA VAL A 203 5.01 -2.08 -10.16
C VAL A 203 4.44 -0.98 -11.06
N PHE A 204 4.62 0.30 -10.73
CA PHE A 204 4.30 1.38 -11.66
C PHE A 204 5.24 1.38 -12.87
N GLU A 205 6.54 1.17 -12.64
CA GLU A 205 7.54 1.01 -13.72
C GLU A 205 7.19 -0.21 -14.59
N HIS A 206 6.76 -1.32 -13.98
CA HIS A 206 6.30 -2.49 -14.73
C HIS A 206 5.00 -2.25 -15.50
N ALA A 207 4.03 -1.53 -14.93
CA ALA A 207 2.80 -1.14 -15.64
C ALA A 207 3.10 -0.34 -16.91
N ILE A 208 4.08 0.58 -16.84
CA ILE A 208 4.55 1.37 -17.99
C ILE A 208 5.30 0.49 -19.00
N LYS A 209 6.07 -0.49 -18.55
CA LYS A 209 6.74 -1.44 -19.45
C LYS A 209 5.74 -2.25 -20.26
N VAL A 210 4.63 -2.64 -19.64
CA VAL A 210 3.54 -3.41 -20.26
C VAL A 210 2.68 -2.52 -21.17
N ASP A 211 2.32 -1.32 -20.71
CA ASP A 211 1.58 -0.32 -21.48
C ASP A 211 2.26 1.04 -21.32
N ALA A 212 3.06 1.42 -22.32
CA ALA A 212 3.79 2.69 -22.30
C ALA A 212 2.86 3.92 -22.25
N SER A 213 1.58 3.76 -22.58
CA SER A 213 0.59 4.85 -22.55
C SER A 213 -0.16 4.97 -21.22
N HIS A 214 0.25 4.21 -20.19
CA HIS A 214 -0.48 4.13 -18.93
C HIS A 214 -0.33 5.40 -18.07
N VAL A 215 -1.28 6.32 -18.23
CA VAL A 215 -1.28 7.67 -17.65
C VAL A 215 -1.14 7.69 -16.12
N GLU A 216 -1.91 6.86 -15.40
CA GLU A 216 -1.90 6.82 -13.93
C GLU A 216 -0.52 6.45 -13.38
N SER A 217 0.16 5.49 -14.01
CA SER A 217 1.44 4.96 -13.56
C SER A 217 2.56 5.93 -13.86
N HIS A 218 2.51 6.63 -15.01
CA HIS A 218 3.40 7.77 -15.26
C HIS A 218 3.23 8.85 -14.18
N TYR A 219 1.99 9.24 -13.87
CA TYR A 219 1.72 10.25 -12.87
C TYR A 219 2.20 9.83 -11.47
N SER A 220 1.84 8.63 -11.02
CA SER A 220 2.22 8.11 -9.70
C SER A 220 3.73 7.96 -9.56
N LEU A 221 4.43 7.46 -10.59
CA LEU A 221 5.88 7.35 -10.55
C LEU A 221 6.55 8.73 -10.57
N ALA A 222 6.02 9.69 -11.35
CA ALA A 222 6.51 11.07 -11.38
C ALA A 222 6.43 11.75 -10.01
N ASP A 223 5.27 11.64 -9.33
CA ASP A 223 5.08 12.22 -8.01
C ASP A 223 6.07 11.64 -6.98
N MET A 224 6.27 10.32 -7.00
CA MET A 224 7.24 9.67 -6.12
C MET A 224 8.68 10.10 -6.39
N LEU A 225 9.06 10.21 -7.67
CA LEU A 225 10.39 10.69 -8.09
C LEU A 225 10.60 12.15 -7.66
N LEU A 226 9.58 12.98 -7.79
CA LEU A 226 9.60 14.36 -7.33
C LEU A 226 9.85 14.45 -5.83
N GLN A 227 9.14 13.65 -5.02
CA GLN A 227 9.32 13.61 -3.56
C GLN A 227 10.75 13.24 -3.13
N ILE A 228 11.44 12.37 -3.89
CA ILE A 228 12.84 12.01 -3.59
C ILE A 228 13.88 12.98 -4.20
N GLY A 229 13.41 13.97 -4.97
CA GLY A 229 14.21 15.01 -5.62
C GLY A 229 14.86 14.59 -6.94
N GLU A 230 14.36 13.53 -7.60
CA GLU A 230 14.79 13.14 -8.95
C GLU A 230 14.01 13.95 -10.00
N LEU A 231 14.34 15.25 -10.10
CA LEU A 231 13.54 16.25 -10.81
C LEU A 231 13.43 15.96 -12.32
N GLU A 232 14.53 15.59 -12.97
CA GLU A 232 14.55 15.32 -14.40
C GLU A 232 13.73 14.09 -14.77
N LEU A 233 13.84 13.01 -13.97
CA LEU A 233 13.05 11.80 -14.17
C LEU A 233 11.56 12.07 -13.89
N ALA A 234 11.24 12.80 -12.82
CA ALA A 234 9.87 13.22 -12.53
C ALA A 234 9.27 14.03 -13.67
N ALA A 235 9.99 15.04 -14.18
CA ALA A 235 9.57 15.84 -15.32
C ALA A 235 9.36 14.99 -16.58
N GLY A 236 10.23 14.00 -16.83
CA GLY A 236 10.06 13.03 -17.91
C GLY A 236 8.72 12.31 -17.84
N HIS A 237 8.38 11.74 -16.68
CA HIS A 237 7.11 11.03 -16.50
C HIS A 237 5.88 11.96 -16.52
N PHE A 238 5.94 13.16 -15.93
CA PHE A 238 4.85 14.14 -16.04
C PHE A 238 4.59 14.56 -17.50
N ARG A 239 5.64 14.71 -18.33
CA ARG A 239 5.45 14.95 -19.76
C ARG A 239 4.73 13.79 -20.45
N GLN A 240 5.08 12.54 -20.13
CA GLN A 240 4.39 11.38 -20.67
C GLN A 240 2.92 11.32 -20.24
N THR A 241 2.60 11.67 -18.98
CA THR A 241 1.21 11.85 -18.52
C THR A 241 0.43 12.78 -19.44
N LEU A 242 1.01 13.93 -19.82
CA LEU A 242 0.36 14.88 -20.74
C LEU A 242 0.24 14.35 -22.18
N VAL A 243 1.28 13.67 -22.68
CA VAL A 243 1.31 13.12 -24.06
C VAL A 243 0.24 12.06 -24.25
N TYR A 244 0.12 11.11 -23.32
CA TYR A 244 -0.80 9.97 -23.47
C TYR A 244 -2.24 10.28 -23.09
N ALA A 245 -2.49 11.37 -22.36
CA ALA A 245 -3.80 11.75 -21.86
C ALA A 245 -4.90 11.82 -22.93
N ARG A 246 -4.57 12.32 -24.14
CA ARG A 246 -5.58 12.58 -25.18
C ARG A 246 -6.34 11.32 -25.61
N ALA A 247 -5.68 10.17 -25.62
CA ALA A 247 -6.26 8.90 -26.02
C ALA A 247 -6.65 8.02 -24.83
N TYR A 248 -6.51 8.54 -23.60
CA TYR A 248 -6.63 7.74 -22.40
C TYR A 248 -8.07 7.64 -21.89
N THR A 249 -8.64 6.44 -21.95
CA THR A 249 -10.07 6.20 -21.65
C THR A 249 -10.32 5.48 -20.33
N ARG A 250 -9.25 5.12 -19.59
CA ARG A 250 -9.35 4.30 -18.37
C ARG A 250 -9.57 5.11 -17.10
N LEU A 251 -9.46 6.44 -17.19
CA LEU A 251 -9.82 7.40 -16.14
C LEU A 251 -11.09 8.16 -16.52
N ASP A 252 -11.87 8.53 -15.51
CA ASP A 252 -12.93 9.52 -15.70
C ASP A 252 -12.35 10.90 -16.06
N ALA A 253 -13.14 11.69 -16.79
CA ALA A 253 -12.69 12.99 -17.31
C ALA A 253 -12.25 13.96 -16.20
N LEU A 254 -12.85 13.87 -15.01
CA LEU A 254 -12.50 14.74 -13.89
C LEU A 254 -11.13 14.37 -13.30
N LYS A 255 -10.88 13.08 -13.04
CA LYS A 255 -9.57 12.61 -12.57
C LYS A 255 -8.49 12.87 -13.60
N LEU A 256 -8.76 12.60 -14.88
CA LEU A 256 -7.81 12.89 -15.95
C LEU A 256 -7.46 14.38 -15.96
N ARG A 257 -8.46 15.28 -15.95
CA ARG A 257 -8.24 16.73 -15.87
C ARG A 257 -7.36 17.11 -14.68
N ASN A 258 -7.60 16.53 -13.51
CA ASN A 258 -6.82 16.83 -12.32
C ASN A 258 -5.36 16.36 -12.46
N PHE A 259 -5.11 15.18 -13.04
CA PHE A 259 -3.76 14.69 -13.30
C PHE A 259 -3.01 15.62 -14.26
N LEU A 260 -3.67 16.11 -15.31
CA LEU A 260 -3.05 17.05 -16.26
C LEU A 260 -2.74 18.40 -15.63
N ALA A 261 -3.68 18.95 -14.86
CA ALA A 261 -3.49 20.22 -14.18
C ALA A 261 -2.35 20.14 -13.17
N ASP A 262 -2.31 19.10 -12.33
CA ASP A 262 -1.25 18.92 -11.36
C ASP A 262 0.11 18.68 -12.05
N SER A 263 0.16 17.81 -13.08
CA SER A 263 1.39 17.56 -13.85
C SER A 263 1.96 18.84 -14.45
N LEU A 264 1.12 19.73 -14.98
CA LEU A 264 1.55 21.03 -15.51
C LEU A 264 2.13 21.93 -14.41
N CYS A 265 1.45 22.03 -13.26
CA CYS A 265 1.96 22.78 -12.11
C CYS A 265 3.32 22.23 -11.65
N LYS A 266 3.45 20.91 -11.46
CA LYS A 266 4.70 20.27 -11.06
C LYS A 266 5.82 20.50 -12.07
N LEU A 267 5.53 20.46 -13.37
CA LEU A 267 6.52 20.77 -14.42
C LEU A 267 6.99 22.23 -14.36
N MET A 268 6.09 23.17 -14.08
CA MET A 268 6.45 24.58 -13.89
C MET A 268 7.34 24.78 -12.66
N ASP A 269 7.01 24.12 -11.55
CA ASP A 269 7.82 24.16 -10.33
C ASP A 269 9.22 23.58 -10.57
N ILE A 270 9.33 22.39 -11.18
CA ILE A 270 10.61 21.78 -11.53
C ILE A 270 11.45 22.71 -12.42
N HIS A 271 10.83 23.36 -13.41
CA HIS A 271 11.53 24.29 -14.31
C HIS A 271 12.02 25.56 -13.60
N ARG A 272 11.31 26.04 -12.59
CA ARG A 272 11.78 27.15 -11.75
C ARG A 272 12.98 26.70 -10.92
N ASP A 273 12.86 25.55 -10.27
CA ASP A 273 13.85 25.04 -9.33
C ASP A 273 15.16 24.59 -10.02
N THR A 274 15.13 24.31 -11.33
CA THR A 274 16.32 23.94 -12.12
C THR A 274 17.04 25.13 -12.77
N LYS A 275 16.47 26.35 -12.67
CA LYS A 275 17.06 27.57 -13.22
C LYS A 275 17.81 28.42 -12.20
N GLU A 276 17.64 28.14 -10.92
CA GLU A 276 18.39 28.74 -9.80
C GLU A 276 19.69 27.95 -9.52
#